data_AF-A0A8H7E7Z5-F1
#
_entry.id   AF-A0A8H7E7Z5-F1
#
_cell.length_a   1.000
_cell.length_b   1.000
_cell.length_c   1.000
_cell.angle_alpha   90.00
_cell.angle_beta   90.00
_cell.angle_gamma   90.00
#
_symmetry.space_group_name_H-M   'P 1'
#
loop_
_entity.id
_entity.type
_entity.pdbx_description
1 polymer ?
#
loop_
_entity_poly.entity_id
_entity_poly.type
_entity_poly.pdbx_seq_one_letter_code
_entity_poly.pdbx_strand_id
1 'polypeptide(L)'
;MWAAPSAEKKSISAKNRPAHEMIEEYHRQQLHPGDRSNSLLADRLVPNLINKIQGESLKVHSACLHSSADSLIISFWDWCTDIFIHGITNAYYGKTLSKVNPDILSPYMVWEATNWKYMYRFPRVLSGDMIAAKDEIIDTFRDYFDTSNSQRMDRTYFVGAVEDELRECGLTSDEIARINMLHHWAITGNIYKISFWTIAYLAHNPSLREAIRAEVFPRSGQRRSRYGVLDRTVPQDQGSLQ
;
A
#
# COMPACT_ATOMS: atom_id res chain seq x y z
N MET A 1 -12.12 -15.62 27.14
CA MET A 1 -11.08 -16.60 27.51
C MET A 1 -9.95 -16.49 26.49
N TRP A 2 -9.26 -15.34 26.50
CA TRP A 2 -8.15 -15.05 25.61
C TRP A 2 -6.89 -15.12 26.47
N ALA A 3 -6.13 -16.20 26.33
CA ALA A 3 -4.82 -16.27 26.94
C ALA A 3 -3.88 -15.30 26.22
N ALA A 4 -3.13 -14.52 26.98
CA ALA A 4 -2.01 -13.75 26.44
C ALA A 4 -1.00 -14.73 25.79
N PRO A 5 -0.36 -14.38 24.67
CA PRO A 5 0.68 -15.22 24.10
C PRO A 5 1.80 -15.36 25.12
N SER A 6 2.10 -16.60 25.52
CA SER A 6 3.23 -16.90 26.39
C SER A 6 4.52 -16.36 25.76
N ALA A 7 5.24 -15.54 26.52
CA ALA A 7 6.58 -15.08 26.20
C ALA A 7 7.55 -16.27 26.23
N GLU A 8 7.62 -17.01 25.14
CA GLU A 8 8.72 -17.88 24.69
C GLU A 8 8.22 -18.73 23.50
N LYS A 9 8.12 -18.13 22.31
CA LYS A 9 8.25 -18.93 21.09
C LYS A 9 9.74 -19.18 20.93
N LYS A 10 10.18 -20.41 21.23
CA LYS A 10 11.50 -20.93 20.85
C LYS A 10 11.80 -20.47 19.43
N SER A 11 12.96 -19.85 19.24
CA SER A 11 13.53 -19.55 17.93
C SER A 11 13.53 -20.84 17.10
N ILE A 12 12.53 -20.97 16.24
CA ILE A 12 12.52 -21.98 15.19
C ILE A 12 13.59 -21.47 14.23
N SER A 13 14.65 -22.25 14.06
CA SER A 13 15.70 -21.94 13.09
C SER A 13 15.08 -21.51 11.76
N ALA A 14 15.43 -20.31 11.29
CA ALA A 14 14.97 -19.70 10.04
C ALA A 14 15.05 -20.66 8.83
N LYS A 15 15.96 -21.64 8.87
CA LYS A 15 16.25 -22.57 7.77
C LYS A 15 15.12 -23.56 7.41
N ASN A 16 14.10 -23.75 8.26
CA ASN A 16 13.04 -24.75 8.03
C ASN A 16 11.63 -24.16 7.94
N ARG A 17 11.49 -22.84 7.83
CA ARG A 17 10.17 -22.19 7.79
C ARG A 17 9.73 -21.91 6.34
N PRO A 18 8.48 -22.24 5.96
CA PRO A 18 7.94 -21.82 4.66
C PRO A 18 7.90 -20.28 4.54
N ALA A 19 8.29 -19.75 3.39
CA ALA A 19 8.34 -18.29 3.15
C ALA A 19 7.01 -17.58 3.45
N HIS A 20 5.87 -18.22 3.19
CA HIS A 20 4.56 -17.63 3.46
C HIS A 20 4.31 -17.41 4.96
N GLU A 21 4.73 -18.34 5.83
CA GLU A 21 4.56 -18.18 7.28
C GLU A 21 5.46 -17.05 7.81
N MET A 22 6.69 -16.98 7.29
CA MET A 22 7.65 -15.93 7.63
C MET A 22 7.11 -14.55 7.24
N ILE A 23 6.60 -14.41 6.01
CA ILE A 23 5.95 -13.19 5.53
C ILE A 23 4.76 -12.83 6.42
N GLU A 24 3.89 -13.79 6.74
CA GLU A 24 2.73 -13.54 7.61
C GLU A 24 3.17 -13.02 8.99
N GLU A 25 4.22 -13.60 9.57
CA GLU A 25 4.76 -13.18 10.86
C GLU A 25 5.30 -11.76 10.83
N TYR A 26 6.18 -11.44 9.89
CA TYR A 26 6.72 -10.08 9.80
C TYR A 26 5.65 -9.05 9.44
N HIS A 27 4.66 -9.44 8.64
CA HIS A 27 3.54 -8.56 8.35
C HIS A 27 2.71 -8.28 9.61
N ARG A 28 2.47 -9.31 10.44
CA ARG A 28 1.80 -9.17 11.74
C ARG A 28 2.59 -8.26 12.67
N GLN A 29 3.92 -8.38 12.69
CA GLN A 29 4.80 -7.52 13.50
C GLN A 29 4.83 -6.07 12.98
N GLN A 30 4.80 -5.86 11.66
CA GLN A 30 4.73 -4.54 11.04
C GLN A 30 3.42 -3.83 11.36
N LEU A 31 2.31 -4.57 11.39
CA LEU A 31 0.97 -4.04 11.61
C LEU A 31 0.52 -4.09 13.09
N HIS A 32 1.31 -4.70 13.97
CA HIS A 32 0.98 -4.72 15.40
C HIS A 32 0.93 -3.28 15.94
N PRO A 33 -0.05 -2.93 16.78
CA PRO A 33 -0.14 -1.60 17.39
C PRO A 33 1.19 -1.20 18.05
N GLY A 34 1.76 -0.08 17.63
CA GLY A 34 3.08 0.38 18.09
C GLY A 34 3.79 1.23 17.03
N ASP A 35 5.06 1.51 17.26
CA ASP A 35 5.81 2.47 16.44
C ASP A 35 5.90 2.08 14.96
N ARG A 36 5.98 0.78 14.66
CA ARG A 36 6.06 0.29 13.27
C ARG A 36 4.78 0.55 12.49
N SER A 37 3.63 0.22 13.07
CA SER A 37 2.32 0.46 12.43
C SER A 37 1.99 1.94 12.40
N ASN A 38 2.29 2.67 13.47
CA ASN A 38 2.13 4.12 13.52
C ASN A 38 2.99 4.81 12.46
N SER A 39 4.25 4.40 12.26
CA SER A 39 5.10 5.01 11.24
C SER A 39 4.60 4.73 9.83
N LEU A 40 4.14 3.49 9.56
CA LEU A 40 3.54 3.16 8.28
C LEU A 40 2.28 4.01 8.00
N LEU A 41 1.40 4.16 8.99
CA LEU A 41 0.14 4.91 8.83
C LEU A 41 0.36 6.43 8.85
N ALA A 42 0.88 6.95 9.94
CA ALA A 42 0.96 8.39 10.22
C ALA A 42 2.08 9.10 9.46
N ASP A 43 3.23 8.45 9.23
CA ASP A 43 4.38 9.10 8.59
C ASP A 43 4.42 8.86 7.08
N ARG A 44 3.80 7.77 6.59
CA ARG A 44 3.90 7.37 5.18
C ARG A 44 2.57 7.42 4.44
N LEU A 45 1.57 6.63 4.87
CA LEU A 45 0.32 6.46 4.11
C LEU A 45 -0.61 7.68 4.20
N VAL A 46 -0.90 8.17 5.41
CA VAL A 46 -1.82 9.31 5.61
C VAL A 46 -1.30 10.59 4.93
N PRO A 47 -0.03 11.00 5.08
CA PRO A 47 0.48 12.18 4.39
C PRO A 47 0.45 12.02 2.87
N ASN A 48 0.76 10.83 2.34
CA ASN A 48 0.69 10.56 0.91
C ASN A 48 -0.74 10.74 0.38
N LEU A 49 -1.72 10.18 1.09
CA LEU A 49 -3.14 10.31 0.77
C LEU A 49 -3.61 11.77 0.79
N ILE A 50 -3.29 12.50 1.86
CA ILE A 50 -3.66 13.92 2.00
C ILE A 50 -3.08 14.76 0.86
N ASN A 51 -1.79 14.58 0.55
CA ASN A 51 -1.11 15.31 -0.53
C ASN A 51 -1.76 15.05 -1.90
N LYS A 52 -2.29 13.85 -2.12
CA LYS A 52 -2.93 13.43 -3.39
C LYS A 52 -4.41 13.83 -3.50
N ILE A 53 -5.04 14.26 -2.40
CA ILE A 53 -6.43 14.75 -2.36
C ILE A 53 -6.49 16.29 -2.39
N GLN A 54 -5.39 16.99 -2.08
CA GLN A 54 -5.42 18.45 -1.89
C GLN A 54 -4.83 19.24 -3.07
N GLY A 55 -5.60 20.23 -3.54
CA GLY A 55 -5.09 21.40 -4.27
C GLY A 55 -4.61 21.16 -5.70
N GLU A 56 -3.51 21.83 -6.06
CA GLU A 56 -2.90 21.83 -7.40
C GLU A 56 -2.38 20.45 -7.85
N SER A 57 -2.11 19.54 -6.91
CA SER A 57 -1.59 18.19 -7.23
C SER A 57 -2.59 17.38 -8.07
N LEU A 58 -3.89 17.60 -7.87
CA LEU A 58 -4.95 16.97 -8.64
C LEU A 58 -5.05 17.53 -10.07
N LYS A 59 -4.76 18.82 -10.28
CA LYS A 59 -4.83 19.47 -11.60
C LYS A 59 -3.79 18.94 -12.58
N VAL A 60 -2.61 18.58 -12.06
CA VAL A 60 -1.49 18.03 -12.84
C VAL A 60 -1.41 16.50 -12.81
N HIS A 61 -2.38 15.83 -12.17
CA HIS A 61 -2.39 14.37 -12.07
C HIS A 61 -2.73 13.73 -13.41
N SER A 62 -2.16 12.56 -13.70
CA SER A 62 -2.51 11.73 -14.87
C SER A 62 -3.99 11.33 -14.96
N ALA A 63 -4.74 11.39 -13.85
CA ALA A 63 -6.16 11.07 -13.78
C ALA A 63 -7.03 12.30 -14.09
N CYS A 64 -6.44 13.49 -14.23
CA CYS A 64 -7.14 14.70 -14.61
C CYS A 64 -7.59 14.61 -16.07
N LEU A 65 -8.90 14.62 -16.29
CA LEU A 65 -9.52 14.60 -17.62
C LEU A 65 -9.82 16.01 -18.12
N HIS A 66 -10.14 16.92 -17.20
CA HIS A 66 -10.40 18.33 -17.51
C HIS A 66 -10.11 19.21 -16.28
N SER A 67 -9.50 20.37 -16.50
CA SER A 67 -9.20 21.35 -15.46
C SER A 67 -9.60 22.75 -15.93
N SER A 68 -10.30 23.48 -15.07
CA SER A 68 -10.71 24.88 -15.27
C SER A 68 -10.44 25.69 -14.00
N ALA A 69 -10.76 26.98 -14.00
CA ALA A 69 -10.62 27.84 -12.82
C ALA A 69 -11.47 27.34 -11.63
N ASP A 70 -12.69 26.86 -11.91
CA ASP A 70 -13.71 26.58 -10.88
C ASP A 70 -14.05 25.08 -10.74
N SER A 71 -13.58 24.24 -11.67
CA SER A 71 -13.93 22.82 -11.67
C SER A 71 -12.80 21.93 -12.19
N LEU A 72 -12.78 20.70 -11.67
CA LEU A 72 -11.86 19.64 -12.04
C LEU A 72 -12.67 18.35 -12.29
N ILE A 73 -12.41 17.70 -13.42
CA ILE A 73 -12.95 16.38 -13.74
C ILE A 73 -11.79 15.40 -13.72
N ILE A 74 -11.90 14.36 -12.90
CA ILE A 74 -10.91 13.30 -12.78
C ILE A 74 -11.53 11.93 -13.10
N SER A 75 -10.72 11.04 -13.66
CA SER A 75 -11.00 9.60 -13.66
C SER A 75 -10.83 9.10 -12.23
N PHE A 76 -11.96 8.87 -11.55
CA PHE A 76 -11.95 8.44 -10.16
C PHE A 76 -11.27 7.08 -9.97
N TRP A 77 -11.40 6.19 -10.96
CA TRP A 77 -10.72 4.90 -10.98
C TRP A 77 -9.20 5.05 -11.07
N ASP A 78 -8.70 5.83 -12.03
CA ASP A 78 -7.25 6.01 -12.22
C ASP A 78 -6.63 6.74 -11.04
N TRP A 79 -7.38 7.66 -10.44
CA TRP A 79 -6.98 8.35 -9.22
C TRP A 79 -6.85 7.41 -8.02
N CYS A 80 -7.85 6.54 -7.76
CA CYS A 80 -7.74 5.51 -6.71
C CYS A 80 -6.58 4.55 -6.99
N THR A 81 -6.39 4.17 -8.25
CA THR A 81 -5.32 3.28 -8.69
C THR A 81 -3.95 3.86 -8.33
N ASP A 82 -3.66 5.11 -8.72
CA ASP A 82 -2.40 5.78 -8.38
C ASP A 82 -2.21 5.92 -6.87
N ILE A 83 -3.20 6.51 -6.17
CA ILE A 83 -3.09 6.79 -4.73
C ILE A 83 -2.76 5.52 -3.95
N PHE A 84 -3.49 4.45 -4.21
CA PHE A 84 -3.36 3.25 -3.39
C PHE A 84 -2.20 2.39 -3.82
N ILE A 85 -2.03 2.12 -5.12
CA ILE A 85 -0.95 1.25 -5.57
C ILE A 85 0.39 1.97 -5.42
N HIS A 86 0.57 3.16 -6.00
CA HIS A 86 1.83 3.90 -5.83
C HIS A 86 2.07 4.34 -4.39
N GLY A 87 1.02 4.79 -3.67
CA GLY A 87 1.16 5.22 -2.29
C GLY A 87 1.60 4.09 -1.36
N ILE A 88 0.97 2.91 -1.43
CA ILE A 88 1.35 1.75 -0.62
C ILE A 88 2.73 1.23 -1.02
N THR A 89 3.00 1.17 -2.32
CA THR A 89 4.31 0.75 -2.86
C THR A 89 5.44 1.61 -2.28
N ASN A 90 5.30 2.94 -2.36
CA ASN A 90 6.30 3.86 -1.82
C ASN A 90 6.36 3.82 -0.29
N ALA A 91 5.22 3.59 0.38
CA ALA A 91 5.20 3.46 1.83
C ALA A 91 5.96 2.21 2.31
N TYR A 92 5.89 1.09 1.57
CA TYR A 92 6.58 -0.16 1.93
C TYR A 92 8.05 -0.18 1.52
N TYR A 93 8.35 0.17 0.27
CA TYR A 93 9.66 -0.02 -0.35
C TYR A 93 10.52 1.25 -0.38
N GLY A 94 9.94 2.40 -0.04
CA GLY A 94 10.62 3.69 -0.11
C GLY A 94 10.72 4.25 -1.51
N LYS A 95 11.41 5.40 -1.65
CA LYS A 95 11.56 6.14 -2.91
C LYS A 95 12.46 5.41 -3.91
N THR A 96 13.27 4.46 -3.45
CA THR A 96 14.22 3.76 -4.30
C THR A 96 13.55 2.87 -5.32
N LEU A 97 12.41 2.25 -4.98
CA LEU A 97 11.67 1.46 -5.97
C LEU A 97 11.16 2.36 -7.12
N SER A 98 10.68 3.57 -6.83
CA SER A 98 10.27 4.53 -7.87
C SER A 98 11.44 5.04 -8.72
N LYS A 99 12.68 4.99 -8.20
CA LYS A 99 13.88 5.31 -8.99
C LYS A 99 14.27 4.18 -9.92
N VAL A 100 14.06 2.93 -9.49
CA VAL A 100 14.29 1.73 -10.30
C VAL A 100 13.28 1.67 -11.44
N ASN A 101 12.00 1.82 -11.12
CA ASN A 101 10.94 1.89 -12.13
C ASN A 101 9.90 2.96 -11.74
N PRO A 102 9.93 4.14 -12.40
CA PRO A 102 8.97 5.21 -12.13
C PRO A 102 7.56 4.90 -12.67
N ASP A 103 7.42 3.90 -13.56
CA ASP A 103 6.16 3.52 -14.19
C ASP A 103 5.69 2.12 -13.77
N ILE A 104 6.09 1.64 -12.57
CA ILE A 104 5.72 0.30 -12.07
C ILE A 104 4.20 0.05 -12.07
N LEU A 105 3.38 1.09 -12.02
CA LEU A 105 1.93 0.94 -12.09
C LEU A 105 1.45 0.43 -13.46
N SER A 106 2.09 0.79 -14.56
CA SER A 106 1.70 0.33 -15.90
C SER A 106 1.72 -1.20 -16.02
N PRO A 107 2.86 -1.91 -15.79
CA PRO A 107 2.87 -3.37 -15.82
C PRO A 107 2.02 -3.95 -14.69
N TYR A 108 1.90 -3.30 -13.53
CA TYR A 108 1.02 -3.75 -12.47
C TYR A 108 -0.45 -3.80 -12.90
N MET A 109 -0.94 -2.79 -13.62
CA MET A 109 -2.33 -2.77 -14.10
C MET A 109 -2.59 -3.80 -15.20
N VAL A 110 -1.59 -4.07 -16.05
CA VAL A 110 -1.68 -5.19 -17.00
C VAL A 110 -1.73 -6.52 -16.26
N TRP A 111 -0.89 -6.72 -15.24
CA TRP A 111 -0.94 -7.89 -14.38
C TRP A 111 -2.31 -8.04 -13.70
N GLU A 112 -2.85 -6.98 -13.11
CA GLU A 112 -4.17 -7.00 -12.47
C GLU A 112 -5.29 -7.42 -13.42
N ALA A 113 -5.28 -6.94 -14.65
CA ALA A 113 -6.27 -7.27 -15.66
C ALA A 113 -6.14 -8.71 -16.20
N THR A 114 -4.95 -9.32 -16.08
CA THR A 114 -4.60 -10.56 -16.79
C THR A 114 -4.14 -11.70 -15.88
N ASN A 115 -3.98 -11.49 -14.57
CA ASN A 115 -3.51 -12.49 -13.60
C ASN A 115 -4.40 -13.73 -13.51
N TRP A 116 -5.67 -13.64 -13.93
CA TRP A 116 -6.56 -14.79 -14.05
C TRP A 116 -5.98 -15.85 -15.01
N LYS A 117 -5.24 -15.44 -16.06
CA LYS A 117 -4.54 -16.36 -16.96
C LYS A 117 -3.51 -17.21 -16.21
N TYR A 118 -2.83 -16.62 -15.22
CA TYR A 118 -1.89 -17.33 -14.37
C TYR A 118 -2.61 -18.35 -13.47
N MET A 119 -3.68 -17.93 -12.80
CA MET A 119 -4.47 -18.78 -11.90
C MET A 119 -5.08 -19.99 -12.61
N TYR A 120 -5.58 -19.79 -13.83
CA TYR A 120 -6.17 -20.86 -14.64
C TYR A 120 -5.17 -21.59 -15.54
N ARG A 121 -3.86 -21.32 -15.37
CA ARG A 121 -2.77 -21.98 -16.11
C ARG A 121 -2.96 -21.92 -17.64
N PHE A 122 -3.38 -20.76 -18.15
CA PHE A 122 -3.59 -20.56 -19.58
C PHE A 122 -2.29 -20.81 -20.38
N PRO A 123 -2.37 -21.40 -21.59
CA PRO A 123 -1.21 -21.65 -22.42
C PRO A 123 -0.36 -20.39 -22.64
N ARG A 124 0.97 -20.55 -22.66
CA ARG A 124 1.92 -19.42 -22.81
C ARG A 124 1.62 -18.55 -24.03
N VAL A 125 1.19 -19.15 -25.13
CA VAL A 125 0.83 -18.45 -26.39
C VAL A 125 -0.34 -17.47 -26.24
N LEU A 126 -1.21 -17.65 -25.23
CA LEU A 126 -2.35 -16.76 -24.94
C LEU A 126 -2.11 -15.80 -23.76
N SER A 127 -0.93 -15.88 -23.16
CA SER A 127 -0.59 -15.23 -21.90
C SER A 127 0.60 -14.26 -22.03
N GLY A 128 0.92 -13.81 -23.25
CA GLY A 128 2.08 -12.96 -23.50
C GLY A 128 2.05 -11.63 -22.73
N ASP A 129 0.88 -10.99 -22.67
CA ASP A 129 0.62 -9.78 -21.88
C ASP A 129 0.87 -9.99 -20.38
N MET A 130 0.27 -11.03 -19.81
CA MET A 130 0.40 -11.40 -18.40
C MET A 130 1.84 -11.75 -18.04
N ILE A 131 2.53 -12.49 -18.91
CA ILE A 131 3.92 -12.89 -18.69
C ILE A 131 4.84 -11.68 -18.74
N ALA A 132 4.70 -10.82 -19.75
CA ALA A 132 5.51 -9.60 -19.86
C ALA A 132 5.33 -8.69 -18.66
N ALA A 133 4.08 -8.43 -18.26
CA ALA A 133 3.76 -7.61 -17.09
C ALA A 133 4.34 -8.20 -15.79
N LYS A 134 4.14 -9.51 -15.58
CA LYS A 134 4.69 -10.21 -14.41
C LYS A 134 6.21 -10.15 -14.37
N ASP A 135 6.87 -10.40 -15.50
CA ASP A 135 8.32 -10.41 -15.60
C ASP A 135 8.90 -9.00 -15.37
N GLU A 136 8.26 -7.94 -15.88
CA GLU A 136 8.67 -6.54 -15.62
C GLU A 136 8.57 -6.14 -14.14
N ILE A 137 7.51 -6.57 -13.44
CA ILE A 137 7.36 -6.33 -12.00
C ILE A 137 8.45 -7.08 -11.23
N ILE A 138 8.73 -8.34 -11.59
CA ILE A 138 9.79 -9.15 -10.96
C ILE A 138 11.15 -8.50 -11.20
N ASP A 139 11.45 -8.08 -12.43
CA ASP A 139 12.70 -7.42 -12.78
C ASP A 139 12.88 -6.12 -11.98
N THR A 140 11.81 -5.33 -11.83
CA THR A 140 11.81 -4.12 -10.99
C THR A 140 12.15 -4.45 -9.53
N PHE A 141 11.56 -5.50 -8.95
CA PHE A 141 11.90 -5.90 -7.58
C PHE A 141 13.31 -6.47 -7.47
N ARG A 142 13.79 -7.21 -8.48
CA ARG A 142 15.15 -7.75 -8.49
C ARG A 142 16.16 -6.61 -8.45
N ASP A 143 16.01 -5.62 -9.33
CA ASP A 143 16.89 -4.47 -9.42
C ASP A 143 16.84 -3.61 -8.13
N TYR A 144 15.67 -3.54 -7.48
CA TYR A 144 15.55 -2.98 -6.13
C TYR A 144 16.36 -3.78 -5.09
N PHE A 145 16.26 -5.11 -5.05
CA PHE A 145 17.00 -5.92 -4.08
C PHE A 145 18.50 -6.02 -4.37
N ASP A 146 18.93 -5.76 -5.61
CA ASP A 146 20.35 -5.61 -5.99
C ASP A 146 20.92 -4.24 -5.62
N THR A 147 20.06 -3.24 -5.41
CA THR A 147 20.48 -1.93 -4.91
C THR A 147 20.99 -2.04 -3.48
N SER A 148 22.07 -1.32 -3.15
CA SER A 148 22.71 -1.38 -1.84
C SER A 148 21.76 -1.00 -0.69
N ASN A 149 21.93 -1.61 0.48
CA ASN A 149 21.09 -1.35 1.66
C ASN A 149 21.09 0.13 2.07
N SER A 150 22.22 0.84 1.94
CA SER A 150 22.33 2.28 2.27
C SER A 150 21.42 3.16 1.40
N GLN A 151 21.07 2.71 0.20
CA GLN A 151 20.15 3.40 -0.70
C GLN A 151 18.69 3.02 -0.46
N ARG A 152 18.40 2.02 0.38
CA ARG A 152 17.04 1.51 0.67
C ARG A 152 16.63 1.66 2.14
N MET A 153 17.28 2.58 2.85
CA MET A 153 17.06 2.83 4.28
C MET A 153 15.65 3.32 4.62
N ASP A 154 14.92 3.85 3.64
CA ASP A 154 13.55 4.32 3.80
C ASP A 154 12.48 3.23 3.58
N ARG A 155 12.86 1.96 3.42
CA ARG A 155 11.93 0.82 3.42
C ARG A 155 11.29 0.59 4.81
N THR A 156 10.24 -0.21 4.86
CA THR A 156 9.62 -0.63 6.12
C THR A 156 10.44 -1.70 6.84
N TYR A 157 10.19 -1.88 8.14
CA TYR A 157 10.75 -3.00 8.89
C TYR A 157 10.44 -4.34 8.21
N PHE A 158 9.19 -4.52 7.75
CA PHE A 158 8.76 -5.71 7.03
C PHE A 158 9.69 -6.06 5.85
N VAL A 159 9.91 -5.12 4.92
CA VAL A 159 10.71 -5.38 3.72
C VAL A 159 12.14 -5.76 4.08
N GLY A 160 12.74 -5.07 5.06
CA GLY A 160 14.09 -5.39 5.53
C GLY A 160 14.18 -6.77 6.19
N ALA A 161 13.28 -7.08 7.12
CA ALA A 161 13.31 -8.35 7.86
C ALA A 161 13.06 -9.56 6.95
N VAL A 162 12.13 -9.44 5.99
CA VAL A 162 11.88 -10.49 4.99
C VAL A 162 13.10 -10.69 4.09
N GLU A 163 13.72 -9.60 3.61
CA GLU A 163 14.94 -9.70 2.80
C GLU A 163 16.06 -10.40 3.58
N ASP A 164 16.35 -9.95 4.80
CA ASP A 164 17.43 -10.49 5.62
C ASP A 164 17.24 -12.00 5.87
N GLU A 165 16.04 -12.44 6.25
CA GLU A 165 15.76 -13.88 6.50
C GLU A 165 15.87 -14.72 5.22
N LEU A 166 15.40 -14.21 4.07
CA LEU A 166 15.52 -14.92 2.79
C LEU A 166 16.99 -15.01 2.32
N ARG A 167 17.79 -13.95 2.53
CA ARG A 167 19.22 -13.95 2.24
C ARG A 167 19.98 -14.93 3.13
N GLU A 168 19.64 -15.03 4.42
CA GLU A 168 20.19 -16.03 5.34
C GLU A 168 19.87 -17.47 4.92
N CYS A 169 18.73 -17.67 4.26
CA CYS A 169 18.36 -18.95 3.64
C CYS A 169 19.07 -19.21 2.30
N GLY A 170 19.89 -18.28 1.81
CA GLY A 170 20.68 -18.42 0.58
C GLY A 170 19.93 -18.03 -0.69
N LEU A 171 18.80 -17.33 -0.60
CA LEU A 171 18.03 -16.93 -1.79
C LEU A 171 18.70 -15.78 -2.53
N THR A 172 18.61 -15.86 -3.85
CA THR A 172 19.05 -14.84 -4.80
C THR A 172 18.08 -13.66 -4.84
N SER A 173 18.52 -12.54 -5.44
CA SER A 173 17.66 -11.36 -5.61
C SER A 173 16.45 -11.65 -6.47
N ASP A 174 16.58 -12.53 -7.47
CA ASP A 174 15.48 -12.98 -8.34
C ASP A 174 14.41 -13.74 -7.54
N GLU A 175 14.83 -14.68 -6.67
CA GLU A 175 13.90 -15.43 -5.83
C GLU A 175 13.19 -14.52 -4.80
N ILE A 176 13.93 -13.60 -4.18
CA ILE A 176 13.36 -12.60 -3.26
C ILE A 176 12.38 -11.67 -3.99
N ALA A 177 12.70 -11.28 -5.22
CA ALA A 177 11.85 -10.45 -6.05
C ALA A 177 10.53 -11.13 -6.41
N ARG A 178 10.55 -12.42 -6.77
CA ARG A 178 9.33 -13.21 -7.04
C ARG A 178 8.43 -13.30 -5.81
N ILE A 179 9.02 -13.51 -4.64
CA ILE A 179 8.29 -13.56 -3.36
C ILE A 179 7.66 -12.20 -3.06
N ASN A 180 8.42 -11.12 -3.23
CA ASN A 180 7.94 -9.76 -2.96
C ASN A 180 6.90 -9.28 -3.97
N MET A 181 6.97 -9.70 -5.23
CA MET A 181 5.93 -9.43 -6.22
C MET A 181 4.58 -10.00 -5.79
N LEU A 182 4.55 -11.23 -5.28
CA LEU A 182 3.31 -11.82 -4.74
C LEU A 182 2.81 -11.09 -3.49
N HIS A 183 3.71 -10.69 -2.60
CA HIS A 183 3.35 -9.90 -1.43
C HIS A 183 2.78 -8.53 -1.82
N HIS A 184 3.45 -7.83 -2.73
CA HIS A 184 3.02 -6.55 -3.27
C HIS A 184 1.62 -6.64 -3.85
N TRP A 185 1.37 -7.68 -4.67
CA TRP A 185 0.05 -7.98 -5.20
C TRP A 185 -0.99 -8.18 -4.08
N ALA A 186 -0.66 -8.93 -3.03
CA ALA A 186 -1.57 -9.18 -1.92
C ALA A 186 -1.97 -7.91 -1.15
N ILE A 187 -1.06 -6.97 -0.95
CA ILE A 187 -1.34 -5.74 -0.18
C ILE A 187 -1.96 -4.61 -1.02
N THR A 188 -1.80 -4.64 -2.35
CA THR A 188 -2.26 -3.56 -3.24
C THR A 188 -3.46 -3.94 -4.11
N GLY A 189 -3.64 -5.21 -4.49
CA GLY A 189 -4.56 -5.62 -5.58
C GLY A 189 -6.05 -5.41 -5.30
N ASN A 190 -6.44 -5.27 -4.03
CA ASN A 190 -7.84 -5.10 -3.65
C ASN A 190 -8.18 -3.71 -3.13
N ILE A 191 -7.23 -2.99 -2.56
CA ILE A 191 -7.52 -1.77 -1.80
C ILE A 191 -8.01 -0.63 -2.68
N TYR A 192 -7.46 -0.45 -3.88
CA TYR A 192 -7.95 0.58 -4.82
C TYR A 192 -9.39 0.29 -5.29
N LYS A 193 -9.74 -0.99 -5.51
CA LYS A 193 -11.09 -1.42 -5.88
C LYS A 193 -12.08 -1.14 -4.75
N ILE A 194 -11.72 -1.52 -3.52
CA ILE A 194 -12.53 -1.27 -2.32
C ILE A 194 -12.75 0.22 -2.13
N SER A 195 -11.69 1.03 -2.24
CA SER A 195 -11.77 2.48 -2.11
C SER A 195 -12.65 3.12 -3.18
N PHE A 196 -12.50 2.71 -4.44
CA PHE A 196 -13.34 3.18 -5.54
C PHE A 196 -14.82 2.92 -5.24
N TRP A 197 -15.19 1.66 -4.97
CA TRP A 197 -16.60 1.33 -4.73
C TRP A 197 -17.14 2.00 -3.48
N THR A 198 -16.37 2.01 -2.39
CA THR A 198 -16.77 2.65 -1.13
C THR A 198 -17.12 4.13 -1.35
N ILE A 199 -16.22 4.89 -1.97
CA ILE A 199 -16.44 6.33 -2.18
C ILE A 199 -17.53 6.57 -3.23
N ALA A 200 -17.61 5.76 -4.29
CA ALA A 200 -18.69 5.87 -5.28
C ALA A 200 -20.07 5.70 -4.63
N TYR A 201 -20.25 4.70 -3.76
CA TYR A 201 -21.50 4.52 -3.01
C TYR A 201 -21.79 5.71 -2.07
N LEU A 202 -20.78 6.29 -1.42
CA LEU A 202 -20.97 7.48 -0.58
C LEU A 202 -21.30 8.74 -1.37
N ALA A 203 -20.79 8.87 -2.60
CA ALA A 203 -21.15 9.97 -3.48
C ALA A 203 -22.63 9.90 -3.88
N HIS A 204 -23.13 8.69 -4.16
CA HIS A 204 -24.51 8.46 -4.61
C HIS A 204 -25.54 8.23 -3.49
N ASN A 205 -25.14 8.08 -2.23
CA ASN A 205 -26.04 7.91 -1.09
C ASN A 205 -25.80 8.98 -0.01
N PRO A 206 -26.50 10.13 -0.06
CA PRO A 206 -26.36 11.21 0.91
C PRO A 206 -26.62 10.77 2.36
N SER A 207 -27.66 9.95 2.60
CA SER A 207 -28.00 9.49 3.94
C SER A 207 -26.88 8.66 4.57
N LEU A 208 -26.27 7.75 3.79
CA LEU A 208 -25.13 6.96 4.24
C LEU A 208 -23.90 7.86 4.49
N ARG A 209 -23.63 8.81 3.59
CA ARG A 209 -22.52 9.76 3.74
C ARG A 209 -22.64 10.60 5.01
N GLU A 210 -23.82 11.12 5.31
CA GLU A 210 -24.04 11.91 6.53
C GLU A 210 -23.94 11.06 7.80
N ALA A 211 -24.42 9.81 7.76
CA ALA A 211 -24.24 8.88 8.87
C ALA A 211 -22.76 8.60 9.17
N ILE A 212 -21.94 8.32 8.16
CA ILE A 212 -20.50 8.10 8.32
C ILE A 212 -19.81 9.38 8.81
N ARG A 213 -20.17 10.56 8.28
CA ARG A 213 -19.62 11.83 8.77
C ARG A 213 -19.91 12.04 10.26
N ALA A 214 -21.12 11.72 10.73
CA ALA A 214 -21.47 11.84 12.13
C ALA A 214 -20.67 10.88 13.04
N GLU A 215 -20.31 9.70 12.53
CA GLU A 215 -19.48 8.73 13.24
C GLU A 215 -18.00 9.13 13.28
N VAL A 216 -17.43 9.54 12.15
CA VAL A 216 -16.00 9.86 12.00
C VAL A 216 -15.66 11.23 12.60
N PHE A 217 -16.56 12.19 12.45
CA PHE A 217 -16.44 13.54 12.99
C PHE A 217 -17.52 13.77 14.06
N PRO A 218 -17.39 13.16 15.26
CA PRO A 218 -18.35 13.39 16.31
C PRO A 218 -18.41 14.88 16.61
N ARG A 219 -19.62 15.45 16.60
CA ARG A 219 -19.87 16.83 17.02
C ARG A 219 -19.19 17.03 18.38
N SER A 220 -18.28 17.99 18.44
CA SER A 220 -17.40 18.32 19.56
C SER A 220 -17.98 17.96 20.93
N GLY A 221 -17.37 16.96 21.61
CA GLY A 221 -17.73 16.58 22.99
C GLY A 221 -17.34 15.16 23.39
N GLN A 222 -17.19 14.23 22.45
CA GLN A 222 -16.75 12.85 22.73
C GLN A 222 -15.54 12.48 21.87
N ARG A 223 -14.36 13.01 22.23
CA ARG A 223 -13.08 12.46 21.77
C ARG A 223 -12.84 11.11 22.47
N ARG A 224 -13.37 10.04 21.90
CA ARG A 224 -12.84 8.69 22.13
C ARG A 224 -12.21 8.20 20.84
N SER A 225 -10.96 8.60 20.62
CA SER A 225 -10.14 7.94 19.62
C SER A 225 -9.82 6.53 20.14
N ARG A 226 -10.56 5.52 19.66
CA ARG A 226 -10.15 4.10 19.79
C ARG A 226 -8.99 3.76 18.86
N TYR A 227 -8.66 4.64 17.92
CA TYR A 227 -7.64 4.44 16.90
C TYR A 227 -6.78 5.70 16.84
N GLY A 228 -5.72 5.74 17.64
CA GLY A 228 -4.83 6.89 17.91
C GLY A 228 -4.06 7.49 16.72
N VAL A 229 -4.55 7.33 15.50
CA VAL A 229 -3.92 7.78 14.25
C VAL A 229 -4.30 9.23 13.89
N LEU A 230 -5.46 9.72 14.33
CA LEU A 230 -5.97 11.05 13.95
C LEU A 230 -5.64 12.19 14.94
N ASP A 231 -4.95 11.91 16.06
CA ASP A 231 -4.81 12.90 17.14
C ASP A 231 -3.72 13.96 16.89
N ARG A 232 -3.00 13.91 15.76
CA ARG A 232 -1.82 14.77 15.51
C ARG A 232 -1.89 15.70 14.29
N THR A 233 -2.90 15.65 13.42
CA THR A 233 -2.82 16.30 12.10
C THR A 233 -3.92 17.30 11.75
N VAL A 234 -4.80 17.68 12.69
CA VAL A 234 -5.75 18.78 12.44
C VAL A 234 -5.28 20.02 13.18
N PRO A 235 -4.79 21.07 12.47
CA PRO A 235 -4.58 22.38 13.07
C PRO A 235 -5.91 22.86 13.66
N GLN A 236 -5.90 23.27 14.94
CA GLN A 236 -7.05 23.96 15.52
C GLN A 236 -7.17 25.31 14.85
N ASP A 237 -8.08 25.43 13.89
CA ASP A 237 -8.52 26.72 13.39
C ASP A 237 -9.41 27.35 14.48
N GLN A 238 -8.81 28.13 15.37
CA GLN A 238 -9.54 29.00 16.29
C GLN A 238 -9.99 30.25 15.53
N GLY A 239 -10.94 30.06 14.62
CA GLY A 239 -11.72 31.15 14.03
C GLY A 239 -12.91 31.49 14.93
N SER A 240 -12.70 32.36 15.91
CA SER A 240 -13.78 32.98 16.66
C SER A 240 -14.58 33.89 15.73
N LEU A 241 -15.84 33.52 15.49
CA LEU A 241 -16.90 34.42 15.07
C LEU A 241 -17.11 35.49 16.15
N GLN A 242 -16.69 36.73 15.88
CA GLN A 242 -17.44 37.97 16.16
C GLN A 242 -17.06 39.02 15.11
#